data_AF-A0A835L7C8-F1
#
_entry.id   AF-A0A835L7C8-F1
#
_cell.length_a   1.000
_cell.length_b   1.000
_cell.length_c   1.000
_cell.angle_alpha   90.00
_cell.angle_beta   90.00
_cell.angle_gamma   90.00
#
_symmetry.space_group_name_H-M   'P 1'
#
loop_
_entity.id
_entity.type
_entity.pdbx_description
1 polymer ?
#
loop_
_entity_poly.entity_id
_entity_poly.type
_entity_poly.pdbx_seq_one_letter_code
_entity_poly.pdbx_strand_id
1 'polypeptide(L)' 'MTDACQGDSGGPLLYGDVVVGVTSWGAGCALADYPGVYARVSSYTTWINNTINRFNGASSVSGIRITLLIPFFYIILIA' A
#
# COMPACT_ATOMS: atom_id res chain seq x y z
N MET A 1 -3.08 -25.97 -12.43
CA MET A 1 -2.15 -24.84 -12.55
C MET A 1 -2.82 -23.66 -11.86
N THR A 2 -2.22 -23.18 -10.77
CA THR A 2 -2.74 -22.06 -9.98
C THR A 2 -1.87 -20.86 -10.29
N ASP A 3 -2.49 -19.75 -10.67
CA ASP A 3 -1.82 -18.51 -11.04
C ASP A 3 -2.60 -17.32 -10.50
N ALA A 4 -1.91 -16.21 -10.25
CA ALA A 4 -2.58 -14.97 -9.91
C ALA A 4 -3.27 -14.39 -11.14
N CYS A 5 -4.39 -13.70 -10.95
CA CYS A 5 -5.17 -13.15 -12.05
C CYS A 5 -5.57 -11.69 -11.79
N GLN A 6 -6.51 -11.20 -12.60
CA GLN A 6 -7.03 -9.84 -12.48
C GLN A 6 -7.67 -9.65 -11.11
N GLY A 7 -7.24 -8.59 -10.41
CA GLY A 7 -7.68 -8.28 -9.05
C GLY A 7 -6.72 -8.76 -7.95
N ASP A 8 -5.79 -9.66 -8.27
CA ASP A 8 -4.78 -10.14 -7.30
C ASP A 8 -3.53 -9.24 -7.25
N SER A 9 -3.42 -8.25 -8.14
CA SER A 9 -2.30 -7.31 -8.21
C SER A 9 -2.09 -6.60 -6.87
N GLY A 10 -0.84 -6.57 -6.39
CA GLY A 10 -0.50 -6.06 -5.06
C GLY A 10 -0.61 -7.11 -3.95
N GLY A 11 -1.20 -8.28 -4.22
CA GLY A 11 -1.29 -9.40 -3.29
C GLY A 11 0.07 -10.06 -3.01
N PRO A 12 0.23 -10.73 -1.86
CA PRO A 12 1.47 -11.36 -1.46
C PRO A 12 1.67 -12.74 -2.08
N LEU A 13 2.87 -12.99 -2.60
CA LEU A 13 3.37 -14.34 -2.86
C LEU A 13 4.19 -14.78 -1.64
N LEU A 14 3.73 -15.82 -0.96
CA LEU A 14 4.32 -16.33 0.28
C LEU A 14 5.19 -17.56 0.03
N TYR A 15 6.29 -17.66 0.78
CA TYR A 15 7.05 -18.89 0.98
C TYR A 15 7.22 -19.11 2.49
N GLY A 16 6.42 -20.02 3.05
CA GLY A 16 6.20 -20.07 4.49
C GLY A 16 5.56 -18.78 4.99
N ASP A 17 6.13 -18.17 6.03
CA ASP A 17 5.66 -16.90 6.61
C ASP A 17 6.33 -15.66 5.99
N VAL A 18 7.09 -15.82 4.89
CA VAL A 18 7.85 -14.74 4.26
C VAL A 18 7.19 -14.31 2.95
N VAL A 19 6.94 -13.00 2.81
CA VAL A 19 6.52 -12.40 1.54
C VAL A 19 7.73 -12.31 0.61
N VAL A 20 7.77 -13.16 -0.42
CA VAL A 20 8.88 -13.23 -1.38
C VAL A 20 8.59 -12.46 -2.67
N GLY A 21 7.31 -12.25 -2.99
CA GLY A 21 6.87 -11.55 -4.17
C GLY A 21 5.62 -10.72 -3.94
N VAL A 22 5.40 -9.73 -4.79
CA VAL A 22 4.13 -9.00 -4.91
C VAL A 22 3.58 -9.22 -6.31
N THR A 23 2.34 -9.69 -6.42
CA THR A 23 1.68 -9.93 -7.71
C THR A 23 1.71 -8.69 -8.58
N SER A 24 2.21 -8.81 -9.81
CA SER A 24 2.37 -7.67 -10.72
C SER A 24 1.52 -7.84 -11.98
N TRP A 25 1.91 -8.76 -12.87
CA TRP A 25 1.25 -8.94 -14.18
C TRP A 25 1.47 -10.35 -14.72
N GLY A 26 0.83 -10.68 -15.84
CA GLY A 26 1.00 -11.94 -16.56
C GLY A 26 0.30 -11.86 -17.92
N ALA A 27 0.63 -12.77 -18.83
CA ALA A 27 -0.08 -12.89 -20.10
C ALA A 27 -1.25 -13.88 -19.95
N GLY A 28 -2.47 -13.34 -19.87
CA GLY A 28 -3.62 -14.14 -19.43
C GLY A 28 -3.46 -14.57 -17.98
N CYS A 29 -4.16 -15.63 -17.59
CA CYS A 29 -4.05 -16.25 -16.27
C CYS A 29 -3.95 -17.75 -16.44
N ALA A 30 -3.08 -18.41 -15.68
CA ALA A 30 -2.97 -19.86 -15.65
C ALA A 30 -2.70 -20.48 -17.04
N LEU A 31 -1.90 -19.82 -17.88
CA LEU A 31 -1.45 -20.38 -19.15
C LEU A 31 -0.15 -21.16 -18.92
N ALA A 32 -0.07 -22.38 -19.46
CA ALA A 32 1.03 -23.31 -19.19
C ALA A 32 2.43 -22.72 -19.48
N ASP A 33 2.55 -21.95 -20.54
CA ASP A 33 3.82 -21.34 -20.99
C ASP A 33 3.99 -19.88 -20.56
N TYR A 34 2.98 -19.28 -19.91
CA TYR A 34 3.02 -17.89 -19.47
C TYR A 34 2.77 -17.80 -17.96
N PRO A 35 3.83 -17.91 -17.14
CA PRO A 35 3.70 -17.79 -15.70
C PRO A 35 3.40 -16.34 -15.28
N GLY A 36 2.74 -16.19 -14.13
CA GLY A 36 2.59 -14.90 -13.46
C GLY A 36 3.95 -14.28 -13.10
N VAL A 37 4.02 -12.96 -13.20
CA VAL A 37 5.20 -12.14 -12.92
C VAL A 37 4.98 -11.38 -11.61
N TYR A 38 5.96 -11.49 -10.73
CA TYR A 38 5.93 -10.93 -9.38
C TYR A 38 7.10 -9.96 -9.18
N ALA A 39 6.86 -8.84 -8.49
CA ALA A 39 7.93 -7.97 -8.03
C ALA A 39 8.70 -8.68 -6.90
N ARG A 40 10.01 -8.87 -7.09
CA ARG A 40 10.87 -9.56 -6.12
C ARG A 40 11.08 -8.71 -4.87
N VAL A 41 10.47 -9.07 -3.75
CA VAL A 41 10.52 -8.29 -2.50
C VAL A 41 11.95 -8.06 -2.01
N SER A 42 12.81 -9.08 -2.13
CA SER A 42 14.21 -8.99 -1.70
C SER A 42 15.00 -7.86 -2.38
N SER A 43 14.63 -7.47 -3.60
CA SER A 43 15.27 -6.40 -4.37
C SER A 43 14.89 -5.00 -3.87
N TYR A 44 13.81 -4.87 -3.09
CA TYR A 44 13.25 -3.59 -2.65
C TYR A 44 13.28 -3.39 -1.13
N THR A 45 13.93 -4.28 -0.37
CA THR A 45 13.98 -4.24 1.10
C THR A 45 14.44 -2.90 1.67
N THR A 46 15.49 -2.30 1.08
CA THR A 46 15.97 -0.96 1.47
C THR A 46 14.90 0.11 1.28
N TRP A 47 14.20 0.10 0.14
CA TRP A 47 13.11 1.05 -0.13
C TRP A 47 11.92 0.84 0.82
N ILE A 48 11.54 -0.43 1.07
CA ILE A 48 10.45 -0.78 1.99
C ILE A 48 10.77 -0.26 3.40
N ASN A 49 11.95 -0.58 3.94
CA ASN A 49 12.37 -0.16 5.26
C ASN A 49 12.43 1.37 5.39
N ASN A 50 13.00 2.05 4.38
CA ASN A 50 13.05 3.52 4.37
C ASN A 50 11.65 4.14 4.34
N THR A 51 10.72 3.56 3.58
CA THR A 51 9.33 4.02 3.50
C THR A 51 8.62 3.84 4.84
N ILE A 52 8.72 2.66 5.44
CA ILE A 52 8.16 2.37 6.78
C ILE A 52 8.72 3.34 7.82
N ASN A 53 10.03 3.58 7.84
CA ASN A 53 10.67 4.48 8.80
C ASN A 53 10.24 5.95 8.62
N ARG A 54 9.99 6.40 7.40
CA ARG A 54 9.47 7.76 7.14
C ARG A 54 8.11 7.99 7.80
N PHE A 55 7.23 6.99 7.77
CA PHE A 55 5.90 7.11 8.37
C PHE A 55 5.88 6.80 9.86
N ASN A 56 6.76 5.94 10.36
CA ASN A 56 6.91 5.71 11.81
C ASN A 56 7.54 6.91 12.55
N GLY A 57 8.41 7.67 11.89
CA GLY A 57 8.98 8.92 12.42
C GLY A 57 8.07 10.14 12.26
N ALA A 58 7.05 10.04 11.41
CA ALA A 58 5.94 11.00 11.34
C ALA A 58 4.99 10.74 12.52
N SER A 59 5.50 11.00 13.73
CA SER A 59 4.62 11.39 14.84
C SER A 59 3.65 12.42 14.29
N SER A 60 2.38 12.05 14.34
CA SER A 60 1.20 12.82 13.99
C SER A 60 1.54 14.31 13.93
N VAL A 61 1.52 14.92 12.74
CA VAL A 61 1.59 16.38 12.65
C VAL A 61 0.47 16.91 13.54
N SER A 62 0.95 17.41 14.67
CA SER A 62 0.31 18.21 15.68
C SER A 62 -0.96 18.85 15.18
N GLY A 63 -2.08 18.44 15.79
CA GLY A 63 -3.35 19.14 15.83
C GLY A 63 -3.57 20.17 14.72
N ILE A 64 -4.25 19.75 13.66
CA ILE A 64 -5.21 20.65 13.02
C ILE A 64 -6.19 21.03 14.13
N ARG A 65 -5.97 22.20 14.75
CA ARG A 65 -6.87 22.74 15.77
C ARG A 65 -8.22 22.96 15.08
N ILE A 66 -9.15 22.03 15.27
CA ILE A 66 -10.57 22.16 14.94
C ILE A 66 -11.16 23.48 15.50
N THR A 67 -10.50 24.10 16.48
CA THR A 67 -10.79 25.46 16.98
C THR A 67 -10.74 26.57 15.93
N LEU A 68 -10.11 26.41 14.77
CA LEU A 68 -10.14 27.44 13.70
C LEU A 68 -11.41 27.38 12.84
N LEU A 69 -12.19 26.29 12.88
CA LEU A 69 -13.49 26.19 12.19
C LEU A 69 -14.65 26.66 13.07
N ILE A 70 -14.50 26.60 14.40
CA ILE A 70 -15.52 27.05 15.35
C ILE A 70 -15.86 28.56 15.20
N PRO A 71 -14.91 29.51 15.05
CA PRO A 71 -15.29 30.92 14.87
C PRO A 71 -16.01 31.15 13.55
N PHE A 72 -15.70 30.39 12.49
CA PHE A 72 -16.36 30.54 11.19
C PHE A 72 -17.81 30.06 11.24
N PHE A 73 -18.09 28.94 11.92
CA PHE A 73 -19.45 28.46 12.15
C PHE A 73 -20.23 29.34 13.13
N TYR A 74 -19.57 29.91 14.15
CA TYR A 74 -20.22 30.80 15.11
C TYR A 74 -20.61 32.15 14.51
N ILE A 75 -19.89 32.63 13.48
CA ILE A 75 -20.23 33.86 12.74
C ILE A 75 -21.43 33.64 11.81
N ILE A 76 -21.61 32.44 11.25
CA ILE A 76 -22.72 32.15 10.31
C ILE A 76 -24.05 31.91 11.03
N LEU A 77 -24.04 31.44 12.28
CA LEU A 77 -25.28 31.15 13.04
C LEU A 77 -25.90 32.36 13.77
N ILE A 78 -25.27 33.55 13.69
CA ILE A 78 -25.76 34.79 14.32
C ILE A 78 -26.04 35.90 13.26
N ALA A 79 -26.10 35.52 11.97
CA ALA A 79 -26.52 36.39 10.88
C ALA A 79 -27.87 35.95 10.31
#